data_AF-A0A2D8HET1-F1
#
_entry.id   AF-A0A2D8HET1-F1
#
_cell.length_a   1.000
_cell.length_b   1.000
_cell.length_c   1.000
_cell.angle_alpha   90.00
_cell.angle_beta   90.00
_cell.angle_gamma   90.00
#
_symmetry.space_group_name_H-M   'P 1'
#
loop_
_entity.id
_entity.type
_entity.pdbx_description
1 polymer ?
#
loop_
_entity_poly.entity_id
_entity_poly.type
_entity_poly.pdbx_seq_one_letter_code
_entity_poly.pdbx_strand_id
1 'polypeptide(L)'
;WISWSPFVGMFIARVSRGRTVREFLIAVLIIPTLVTLVWMSVFGGAALDQVVNNVGALAGGIGKVELAMFQMLENLPLATITSAIGIILVLVFFITSSDSGSLVIDAITAGGKVDAPTVQRVFWVVIEGVVAAALLFGGGADALTALQAVAITVGLPFTVVLLAMCVSLYMGLHHEAKYVVEDAPAS
;
A
#
# COMPACT_ATOMS: atom_id res chain seq x y z
N TRP A 1 0.52 -4.86 4.96
CA TRP A 1 -0.93 -4.59 4.78
C TRP A 1 -1.59 -4.05 6.04
N ILE A 2 -1.57 -4.79 7.16
CA ILE A 2 -2.23 -4.36 8.41
C ILE A 2 -1.75 -2.99 8.89
N SER A 3 -0.44 -2.77 8.97
CA SER A 3 0.16 -1.49 9.36
C SER A 3 -0.18 -0.32 8.42
N TRP A 4 -0.61 -0.60 7.18
CA TRP A 4 -1.00 0.40 6.18
C TRP A 4 -2.51 0.66 6.13
N SER A 5 -3.31 -0.14 6.83
CA SER A 5 -4.76 -0.03 6.79
C SER A 5 -5.33 1.32 7.25
N PRO A 6 -4.74 2.08 8.20
CA PRO A 6 -5.24 3.43 8.52
C PRO A 6 -5.09 4.40 7.36
N PHE A 7 -3.93 4.35 6.69
CA PHE A 7 -3.62 5.17 5.52
C PHE A 7 -4.58 4.88 4.37
N VAL A 8 -4.65 3.63 3.96
CA VAL A 8 -5.52 3.19 2.86
C VAL A 8 -6.99 3.40 3.20
N GLY A 9 -7.40 3.06 4.43
CA GLY A 9 -8.78 3.21 4.89
C GLY A 9 -9.27 4.65 4.86
N MET A 10 -8.45 5.61 5.32
CA MET A 10 -8.81 7.03 5.28
C MET A 10 -8.93 7.55 3.84
N PHE A 11 -8.01 7.17 2.96
CA PHE A 11 -8.07 7.54 1.54
C PHE A 11 -9.35 7.00 0.88
N ILE A 12 -9.60 5.69 1.00
CA ILE A 12 -10.75 5.05 0.38
C ILE A 12 -12.06 5.64 0.95
N ALA A 13 -12.13 5.89 2.26
CA ALA A 13 -13.30 6.52 2.88
C ALA A 13 -13.62 7.90 2.27
N ARG A 14 -12.59 8.74 2.05
CA ARG A 14 -12.76 10.08 1.48
C ARG A 14 -13.30 10.04 0.04
N VAL A 15 -12.75 9.17 -0.81
CA VAL A 15 -13.16 9.07 -2.22
C VAL A 15 -14.48 8.31 -2.42
N SER A 16 -14.99 7.67 -1.35
CA SER A 16 -16.21 6.86 -1.40
C SER A 16 -17.44 7.55 -0.81
N ARG A 17 -17.35 8.83 -0.47
CA ARG A 17 -18.49 9.60 0.07
C ARG A 17 -19.68 9.56 -0.90
N GLY A 18 -20.84 9.15 -0.40
CA GLY A 18 -22.09 9.06 -1.18
C GLY A 18 -22.29 7.76 -1.96
N ARG A 19 -21.38 6.78 -1.85
CA ARG A 19 -21.57 5.43 -2.42
C ARG A 19 -22.31 4.51 -1.45
N THR A 20 -23.07 3.56 -1.98
CA THR A 20 -23.64 2.49 -1.14
C THR A 20 -22.54 1.56 -0.62
N VAL A 21 -22.80 0.86 0.50
CA VAL A 21 -21.86 -0.13 1.05
C VAL A 21 -21.52 -1.22 0.03
N ARG A 22 -22.50 -1.64 -0.78
CA ARG A 22 -22.30 -2.65 -1.83
C ARG A 22 -21.34 -2.17 -2.92
N GLU A 23 -21.56 -0.97 -3.46
CA GLU A 23 -20.68 -0.39 -4.48
C GLU A 23 -19.26 -0.17 -3.95
N PHE A 24 -19.16 0.31 -2.70
CA PHE A 24 -17.89 0.46 -2.00
C PHE A 24 -17.13 -0.87 -1.94
N LEU A 25 -17.75 -1.94 -1.44
CA LEU A 25 -17.10 -3.25 -1.31
C LEU A 25 -16.67 -3.81 -2.67
N ILE A 26 -17.53 -3.74 -3.68
CA ILE A 26 -17.20 -4.23 -5.03
C ILE A 26 -16.03 -3.44 -5.61
N ALA A 27 -16.06 -2.10 -5.54
CA ALA A 27 -14.99 -1.28 -6.09
C ALA A 27 -13.64 -1.54 -5.39
N VAL A 28 -13.64 -1.64 -4.06
CA VAL A 28 -12.42 -1.81 -3.25
C VAL A 28 -11.82 -3.21 -3.43
N LEU A 29 -12.64 -4.24 -3.65
CA LEU A 29 -12.16 -5.60 -3.85
C LEU A 29 -11.76 -5.85 -5.31
N ILE A 30 -12.63 -5.51 -6.26
CA ILE A 30 -12.46 -5.94 -7.65
C ILE A 30 -11.40 -5.10 -8.39
N ILE A 31 -11.42 -3.77 -8.26
CA ILE A 31 -10.54 -2.91 -9.05
C ILE A 31 -9.06 -3.18 -8.73
N PRO A 32 -8.60 -3.19 -7.47
CA PRO A 32 -7.19 -3.46 -7.16
C PRO A 32 -6.77 -4.88 -7.55
N THR A 33 -7.66 -5.87 -7.39
CA THR A 33 -7.38 -7.26 -7.79
C THR A 33 -7.15 -7.38 -9.29
N LEU A 34 -8.00 -6.75 -10.12
CA LEU A 34 -7.82 -6.77 -11.57
C LEU A 34 -6.50 -6.11 -12.00
N VAL A 35 -6.16 -4.96 -11.41
CA VAL A 35 -4.89 -4.28 -11.69
C VAL A 35 -3.71 -5.18 -11.29
N THR A 36 -3.79 -5.84 -10.14
CA THR A 36 -2.74 -6.75 -9.65
C THR A 36 -2.61 -7.97 -10.55
N LEU A 37 -3.72 -8.52 -11.02
CA LEU A 37 -3.72 -9.65 -11.95
C LEU A 37 -3.02 -9.29 -13.26
N VAL A 38 -3.35 -8.13 -13.84
CA VAL A 38 -2.69 -7.66 -15.07
C VAL A 38 -1.20 -7.45 -14.82
N TRP A 39 -0.84 -6.77 -13.73
CA TRP A 39 0.56 -6.53 -13.38
C TRP A 39 1.36 -7.83 -13.22
N MET A 40 0.86 -8.76 -12.41
CA MET A 40 1.54 -10.04 -12.16
C MET A 40 1.61 -10.90 -13.41
N SER A 41 0.57 -10.88 -14.25
CA SER A 41 0.56 -11.65 -15.51
C SER A 41 1.60 -11.11 -16.50
N VAL A 42 1.73 -9.77 -16.62
CA VAL A 42 2.66 -9.15 -17.57
C VAL A 42 4.10 -9.28 -17.08
N PHE A 43 4.42 -8.76 -15.88
CA PHE A 43 5.79 -8.72 -15.39
C PHE A 43 6.27 -10.08 -14.86
N GLY A 44 5.40 -10.76 -14.10
CA GLY A 44 5.69 -12.11 -13.60
C GLY A 44 5.75 -13.14 -14.72
N GLY A 45 4.85 -13.04 -15.71
CA GLY A 45 4.89 -13.88 -16.90
C GLY A 45 6.18 -13.70 -17.71
N ALA A 46 6.61 -12.45 -17.95
CA ALA A 46 7.87 -12.17 -18.65
C ALA A 46 9.09 -12.70 -17.89
N ALA A 47 9.15 -12.50 -16.57
CA ALA A 47 10.22 -13.05 -15.74
C ALA A 47 10.23 -14.58 -15.74
N LEU A 48 9.07 -15.23 -15.65
CA LEU A 48 8.96 -16.69 -15.69
C LEU A 48 9.39 -17.26 -17.04
N ASP A 49 9.00 -16.63 -18.15
CA ASP A 49 9.41 -17.05 -19.49
C ASP A 49 10.94 -17.00 -19.63
N GLN A 50 11.59 -15.94 -19.12
CA GLN A 50 13.05 -15.84 -19.09
C GLN A 50 13.69 -16.97 -18.25
N VAL A 51 13.12 -17.29 -17.09
CA VAL A 51 13.63 -18.40 -16.25
C VAL A 51 13.51 -19.74 -16.98
N VAL A 52 12.34 -20.05 -17.55
CA VAL A 52 12.07 -21.33 -18.23
C VAL A 52 12.97 -21.49 -19.46
N ASN A 53 13.17 -20.41 -20.21
CA ASN A 53 13.98 -20.42 -21.42
C ASN A 53 15.49 -20.20 -21.16
N ASN A 54 15.92 -20.14 -19.89
CA ASN A 54 17.30 -19.89 -19.48
C ASN A 54 17.91 -18.58 -20.06
N VAL A 55 17.10 -17.51 -20.08
CA VAL A 55 17.48 -16.19 -20.59
C VAL A 55 17.83 -15.25 -19.45
N GLY A 56 18.96 -14.55 -19.59
CA GLY A 56 19.34 -13.46 -18.69
C GLY A 56 19.75 -13.90 -17.28
N ALA A 57 19.93 -12.92 -16.40
CA ALA A 57 20.38 -13.15 -15.02
C ALA A 57 19.37 -13.95 -14.17
N LEU A 58 18.07 -13.85 -14.49
CA LEU A 58 17.02 -14.52 -13.73
C LEU A 58 17.02 -16.04 -13.89
N ALA A 59 17.59 -16.58 -14.97
CA ALA A 59 17.74 -18.02 -15.19
C ALA A 59 18.50 -18.72 -14.05
N GLY A 60 19.45 -18.02 -13.42
CA GLY A 60 20.20 -18.51 -12.26
C GLY A 60 19.47 -18.37 -10.92
N GLY A 61 18.22 -17.90 -10.94
CA GLY A 61 17.45 -17.53 -9.75
C GLY A 61 17.59 -16.04 -9.37
N ILE A 62 16.82 -15.64 -8.36
CA ILE A 62 16.81 -14.25 -7.88
C ILE A 62 17.91 -14.09 -6.83
N GLY A 63 18.97 -13.37 -7.18
CA GLY A 63 20.05 -13.01 -6.24
C GLY A 63 19.64 -11.85 -5.32
N LYS A 64 19.51 -10.65 -5.89
CA LYS A 64 19.06 -9.44 -5.20
C LYS A 64 17.65 -9.08 -5.65
N VAL A 65 16.69 -9.14 -4.72
CA VAL A 65 15.27 -8.93 -5.02
C VAL A 65 15.02 -7.53 -5.60
N GLU A 66 15.73 -6.53 -5.10
CA GLU A 66 15.66 -5.15 -5.56
C GLU A 66 16.13 -4.95 -7.02
N LEU A 67 16.92 -5.88 -7.57
CA LEU A 67 17.38 -5.85 -8.95
C LEU A 67 16.51 -6.68 -9.90
N ALA A 68 15.64 -7.55 -9.38
CA ALA A 68 14.95 -8.56 -10.18
C ALA A 68 14.12 -7.97 -11.34
N MET A 69 13.43 -6.85 -11.11
CA MET A 69 12.67 -6.16 -12.17
C MET A 69 13.59 -5.62 -13.26
N PHE A 70 14.73 -5.03 -12.89
CA PHE A 70 15.67 -4.47 -13.85
C PHE A 70 16.37 -5.57 -14.65
N GLN A 71 16.73 -6.68 -14.01
CA GLN A 71 17.27 -7.87 -14.67
C GLN A 71 16.28 -8.49 -15.67
N MET A 72 14.98 -8.45 -15.36
CA MET A 72 13.94 -8.84 -16.31
C MET A 72 13.90 -7.88 -17.51
N LEU A 73 13.90 -6.57 -17.27
CA LEU A 73 13.84 -5.54 -18.32
C LEU A 73 15.08 -5.56 -19.23
N GLU A 74 16.26 -5.93 -18.73
CA GLU A 74 17.50 -6.06 -19.51
C GLU A 74 17.38 -6.99 -20.72
N ASN A 75 16.46 -7.95 -20.66
CA ASN A 75 16.22 -8.92 -21.74
C ASN A 75 15.03 -8.55 -22.64
N LEU A 76 14.48 -7.33 -22.47
CA LEU A 76 13.41 -6.78 -23.30
C LEU A 76 13.92 -5.61 -24.16
N PRO A 77 13.27 -5.32 -25.30
CA PRO A 77 13.62 -4.15 -26.10
C PRO A 77 13.47 -2.87 -25.28
N LEU A 78 14.33 -1.88 -25.55
CA LEU A 78 14.36 -0.59 -24.86
C LEU A 78 14.69 -0.65 -23.36
N ALA A 79 15.38 -1.70 -22.91
CA ALA A 79 15.78 -1.92 -21.52
C ALA A 79 16.24 -0.67 -20.77
N THR A 80 17.18 0.11 -21.34
CA THR A 80 17.69 1.35 -20.73
C THR A 80 16.59 2.38 -20.49
N ILE A 81 15.68 2.56 -21.44
CA ILE A 81 14.58 3.51 -21.34
C ILE A 81 13.55 3.02 -20.31
N THR A 82 13.14 1.75 -20.39
CA THR A 82 12.16 1.18 -19.46
C THR A 82 12.69 1.15 -18.03
N SER A 83 13.97 0.87 -17.83
CA SER A 83 14.63 0.92 -16.52
C SER A 83 14.71 2.35 -15.99
N ALA A 84 15.05 3.34 -16.83
CA ALA A 84 15.05 4.74 -16.43
C ALA A 84 13.64 5.21 -16.01
N ILE A 85 12.61 4.84 -16.78
CA ILE A 85 11.21 5.10 -16.43
C ILE A 85 10.86 4.41 -15.11
N GLY A 86 11.27 3.15 -14.92
CA GLY A 86 11.07 2.42 -13.67
C GLY A 86 11.64 3.13 -12.45
N ILE A 87 12.86 3.65 -12.55
CA ILE A 87 13.49 4.44 -11.47
C ILE A 87 12.68 5.70 -11.18
N ILE A 88 12.28 6.45 -12.22
CA ILE A 88 11.47 7.67 -12.05
C ILE A 88 10.12 7.33 -11.40
N LEU A 89 9.45 6.26 -11.83
CA LEU A 89 8.19 5.83 -11.24
C LEU A 89 8.34 5.44 -9.78
N VAL A 90 9.39 4.71 -9.41
CA VAL A 90 9.68 4.38 -8.01
C VAL A 90 9.86 5.65 -7.18
N LEU A 91 10.59 6.66 -7.68
CA LEU A 91 10.75 7.94 -7.00
C LEU A 91 9.43 8.68 -6.84
N VAL A 92 8.63 8.78 -7.91
CA VAL A 92 7.31 9.44 -7.86
C VAL A 92 6.40 8.73 -6.87
N PHE A 93 6.29 7.41 -6.93
CA PHE A 93 5.47 6.65 -5.99
C PHE A 93 5.95 6.79 -4.55
N PHE A 94 7.26 6.80 -4.32
CA PHE A 94 7.82 7.01 -3.00
C PHE A 94 7.44 8.40 -2.45
N ILE A 95 7.66 9.46 -3.23
CA ILE A 95 7.36 10.85 -2.82
C ILE A 95 5.87 11.02 -2.56
N THR A 96 5.01 10.59 -3.49
CA THR A 96 3.55 10.72 -3.34
C THR A 96 3.01 9.88 -2.18
N SER A 97 3.55 8.68 -1.94
CA SER A 97 3.14 7.83 -0.83
C SER A 97 3.56 8.41 0.52
N SER A 98 4.76 8.98 0.61
CA SER A 98 5.24 9.64 1.83
C SER A 98 4.40 10.88 2.15
N ASP A 99 4.13 11.75 1.17
CA ASP A 99 3.27 12.93 1.38
C ASP A 99 1.86 12.55 1.85
N SER A 100 1.26 11.55 1.19
CA SER A 100 -0.07 11.05 1.56
C SER A 100 -0.06 10.39 2.95
N GLY A 101 1.00 9.62 3.27
CA GLY A 101 1.19 8.95 4.55
C GLY A 101 1.29 9.93 5.71
N SER A 102 2.17 10.92 5.58
CA SER A 102 2.36 11.95 6.58
C SER A 102 1.09 12.76 6.81
N LEU A 103 0.27 13.02 5.78
CA LEU A 103 -1.04 13.67 5.95
C LEU A 103 -1.99 12.86 6.84
N VAL A 104 -1.96 11.53 6.75
CA VAL A 104 -2.80 10.67 7.61
C VAL A 104 -2.29 10.66 9.05
N ILE A 105 -0.96 10.58 9.26
CA ILE A 105 -0.38 10.64 10.61
C ILE A 105 -0.69 11.99 11.27
N ASP A 106 -0.54 13.07 10.50
CA ASP A 106 -0.86 14.44 10.90
C ASP A 106 -2.33 14.58 11.32
N ALA A 107 -3.25 14.05 10.52
CA ALA A 107 -4.68 14.06 10.85
C ALA A 107 -5.00 13.26 12.12
N ILE A 108 -4.42 12.08 12.31
CA ILE A 108 -4.66 11.24 13.50
C ILE A 108 -4.11 11.94 14.75
N THR A 109 -2.89 12.48 14.67
CA THR A 109 -2.21 13.13 15.80
C THR A 109 -2.80 14.50 16.15
N ALA A 110 -3.45 15.17 15.19
CA ALA A 110 -4.22 16.40 15.41
C ALA A 110 -5.68 16.15 15.90
N GLY A 111 -6.03 14.92 16.28
CA GLY A 111 -7.37 14.57 16.78
C GLY A 111 -8.44 14.51 15.67
N GLY A 112 -8.04 14.19 14.45
CA GLY A 112 -8.92 14.09 13.28
C GLY A 112 -9.09 15.40 12.50
N LYS A 113 -8.40 16.48 12.89
CA LYS A 113 -8.45 17.75 12.15
C LYS A 113 -7.68 17.63 10.85
N VAL A 114 -8.32 18.03 9.76
CA VAL A 114 -7.74 17.94 8.40
C VAL A 114 -6.84 19.15 8.09
N ASP A 115 -7.07 20.28 8.76
CA ASP A 115 -6.24 21.48 8.71
C ASP A 115 -5.28 21.53 9.92
N ALA A 116 -4.28 20.65 9.93
CA ALA A 116 -3.18 20.77 10.88
C ALA A 116 -2.11 21.73 10.32
N PRO A 117 -1.30 22.38 11.20
CA PRO A 117 -0.25 23.30 10.77
C PRO A 117 0.77 22.63 9.85
N THR A 118 1.23 23.35 8.82
CA THR A 118 2.22 22.85 7.85
C THR A 118 3.52 22.37 8.51
N VAL A 119 3.92 22.96 9.64
CA VAL A 119 5.09 22.55 10.43
C VAL A 119 4.95 21.12 10.96
N GLN A 120 3.75 20.72 11.41
CA GLN A 120 3.49 19.38 11.91
C GLN A 120 3.60 18.34 10.80
N ARG A 121 3.11 18.68 9.60
CA ARG A 121 3.27 17.83 8.41
C ARG A 121 4.73 17.66 8.01
N VAL A 122 5.50 18.75 7.96
CA VAL A 122 6.93 18.70 7.65
C VAL A 122 7.68 17.83 8.67
N PHE A 123 7.32 17.93 9.95
CA PHE A 123 7.87 17.06 10.98
C PHE A 123 7.62 15.57 10.68
N TRP A 124 6.40 15.19 10.30
CA TRP A 124 6.06 13.80 9.96
C TRP A 124 6.79 13.29 8.70
N VAL A 125 6.88 14.11 7.65
CA VAL A 125 7.64 13.74 6.44
C VAL A 125 9.13 13.51 6.76
N VAL A 126 9.74 14.39 7.56
CA VAL A 126 11.15 14.30 7.91
C VAL A 126 11.42 13.09 8.81
N ILE A 127 10.59 12.84 9.82
CA ILE A 127 10.83 11.72 10.75
C ILE A 127 10.64 10.36 10.06
N GLU A 128 9.66 10.24 9.15
CA GLU A 128 9.51 9.04 8.31
C GLU A 128 10.76 8.80 7.46
N GLY A 129 11.28 9.85 6.81
CA GLY A 129 12.51 9.77 6.02
C GLY A 129 13.74 9.38 6.86
N VAL A 130 13.87 9.93 8.07
CA VAL A 130 14.96 9.58 9.00
C VAL A 130 14.85 8.12 9.45
N VAL A 131 13.64 7.65 9.78
CA VAL A 131 13.42 6.24 10.15
C VAL A 131 13.76 5.33 8.98
N ALA A 132 13.33 5.66 7.76
CA ALA A 132 13.69 4.90 6.57
C ALA A 132 15.21 4.85 6.35
N ALA A 133 15.90 5.99 6.44
CA ALA A 133 17.35 6.06 6.33
C ALA A 133 18.07 5.25 7.42
N ALA A 134 17.60 5.32 8.66
CA ALA A 134 18.16 4.56 9.77
C ALA A 134 17.99 3.05 9.60
N LEU A 135 16.83 2.61 9.07
CA LEU A 135 16.57 1.19 8.80
C LEU A 135 17.40 0.66 7.61
N LEU A 136 17.57 1.47 6.56
CA LEU A 136 18.44 1.13 5.44
C LEU A 136 19.91 1.04 5.88
N PHE A 137 20.37 2.02 6.65
CA PHE A 137 21.75 2.05 7.16
C PHE A 137 22.02 0.92 8.17
N GLY A 138 21.11 0.73 9.13
CA GLY A 138 21.24 -0.28 10.18
C GLY A 138 21.06 -1.71 9.68
N GLY A 139 20.24 -1.91 8.64
CA GLY A 139 20.05 -3.23 8.03
C GLY A 139 21.17 -3.63 7.07
N GLY A 140 21.91 -2.68 6.48
CA GLY A 140 23.07 -2.95 5.63
C GLY A 140 22.74 -3.88 4.46
N ALA A 141 23.43 -5.02 4.38
CA ALA A 141 23.17 -6.04 3.35
C ALA A 141 21.80 -6.71 3.49
N ASP A 142 21.23 -6.73 4.70
CA ASP A 142 19.94 -7.34 5.03
C ASP A 142 18.85 -6.27 5.24
N ALA A 143 19.00 -5.09 4.62
CA ALA A 143 18.06 -3.97 4.77
C ALA A 143 16.62 -4.37 4.46
N LEU A 144 16.39 -5.21 3.44
CA LEU A 144 15.05 -5.72 3.13
C LEU A 144 14.45 -6.53 4.29
N THR A 145 15.24 -7.43 4.86
CA THR A 145 14.83 -8.26 6.01
C THR A 145 14.53 -7.39 7.23
N ALA A 146 15.38 -6.40 7.50
CA ALA A 146 15.16 -5.45 8.59
C ALA A 146 13.86 -4.65 8.43
N LEU A 147 13.60 -4.14 7.22
CA LEU A 147 12.35 -3.43 6.89
C LEU A 147 11.12 -4.34 7.07
N GLN A 148 11.19 -5.60 6.63
CA GLN A 148 10.11 -6.58 6.80
C GLN A 148 9.85 -6.89 8.28
N ALA A 149 10.90 -7.11 9.07
CA ALA A 149 10.79 -7.41 10.49
C ALA A 149 10.09 -6.29 11.27
N VAL A 150 10.44 -5.03 10.99
CA VAL A 150 9.77 -3.87 11.60
C VAL A 150 8.30 -3.80 11.16
N ALA A 151 8.01 -3.99 9.88
CA ALA A 151 6.65 -3.96 9.37
C ALA A 151 5.75 -5.03 10.02
N ILE A 152 6.27 -6.23 10.25
CA ILE A 152 5.56 -7.33 10.94
C ILE A 152 5.37 -6.98 12.42
N THR A 153 6.44 -6.53 13.09
CA THR A 153 6.44 -6.21 14.52
C THR A 153 5.42 -5.11 14.85
N VAL A 154 5.32 -4.08 14.01
CA VAL A 154 4.33 -2.99 14.17
C VAL A 154 2.93 -3.44 13.73
N GLY A 155 2.82 -4.27 12.69
CA GLY A 155 1.54 -4.76 12.20
C GLY A 155 0.82 -5.71 13.17
N LEU A 156 1.56 -6.53 13.91
CA LEU A 156 0.98 -7.51 14.84
C LEU A 156 0.08 -6.89 15.93
N PRO A 157 0.52 -5.91 16.75
CA PRO A 157 -0.35 -5.29 17.74
C PRO A 157 -1.53 -4.55 17.07
N PHE A 158 -1.30 -3.95 15.90
CA PHE A 158 -2.36 -3.27 15.15
C PHE A 158 -3.45 -4.24 14.65
N THR A 159 -3.13 -5.54 14.51
CA THR A 159 -4.12 -6.58 14.18
C THR A 159 -5.24 -6.65 15.22
N VAL A 160 -4.90 -6.52 16.50
CA VAL A 160 -5.91 -6.53 17.59
C VAL A 160 -6.86 -5.35 17.45
N VAL A 161 -6.34 -4.17 17.10
CA VAL A 161 -7.13 -2.97 16.84
C VAL A 161 -8.07 -3.19 15.66
N LEU A 162 -7.59 -3.76 14.55
CA LEU A 162 -8.44 -4.05 13.39
C LEU A 162 -9.56 -5.06 13.70
N LEU A 163 -9.27 -6.09 14.49
CA LEU A 163 -10.30 -7.05 14.91
C LEU A 163 -11.38 -6.35 15.75
N ALA A 164 -10.99 -5.48 16.68
CA ALA A 164 -11.94 -4.67 17.44
C ALA A 164 -12.75 -3.73 16.53
N MET A 165 -12.12 -3.12 15.52
CA MET A 165 -12.82 -2.29 14.53
C MET A 165 -13.83 -3.09 13.71
N CYS A 166 -13.52 -4.33 13.31
CA CYS A 166 -14.45 -5.20 12.61
C CYS A 166 -15.69 -5.51 13.46
N VAL A 167 -15.50 -5.81 14.75
CA VAL A 167 -16.62 -6.03 15.69
C VAL A 167 -17.46 -4.77 15.86
N SER A 168 -16.81 -3.62 16.07
CA SER A 168 -17.49 -2.32 16.20
C SER A 168 -18.28 -1.95 14.94
N LEU A 169 -17.71 -2.20 13.75
CA LEU A 169 -18.38 -1.95 12.47
C LEU A 169 -19.61 -2.86 12.30
N TYR A 170 -19.47 -4.15 12.61
CA TYR A 170 -20.59 -5.08 12.59
C TYR A 170 -21.72 -4.64 13.53
N MET A 171 -21.39 -4.28 14.78
CA MET A 171 -22.36 -3.78 15.75
C MET A 171 -23.03 -2.50 15.27
N GLY A 172 -22.27 -1.56 14.71
CA GLY A 172 -22.78 -0.29 14.19
C GLY A 172 -23.75 -0.50 13.02
N LEU A 173 -23.34 -1.27 12.01
CA LEU A 173 -24.18 -1.57 10.85
C LEU A 173 -25.42 -2.37 11.23
N HIS A 174 -25.32 -3.31 12.16
CA HIS A 174 -26.49 -4.05 12.64
C HIS A 174 -27.45 -3.15 13.42
N HIS A 175 -26.94 -2.21 14.22
CA HIS A 175 -27.78 -1.23 14.91
C HIS A 175 -28.51 -0.33 13.92
N GLU A 176 -27.79 0.18 12.91
CA GLU A 176 -28.33 1.08 11.89
C GLU A 176 -29.34 0.39 10.96
N ALA A 177 -29.10 -0.87 10.60
CA ALA A 177 -30.00 -1.68 9.77
C ALA A 177 -31.43 -1.78 10.37
N LYS A 178 -31.58 -1.69 11.69
CA LYS A 178 -32.90 -1.70 12.34
C LYS A 178 -33.73 -0.47 11.99
N TYR A 179 -33.10 0.71 11.90
CA TYR A 179 -33.79 1.96 11.60
C TYR A 179 -34.04 2.15 10.11
N VAL A 180 -33.12 1.69 9.25
CA VAL A 180 -33.28 1.78 7.79
C VAL A 180 -34.43 0.91 7.28
N VAL A 181 -34.74 -0.19 7.96
CA VAL A 181 -35.86 -1.10 7.61
C VAL A 181 -37.21 -0.56 8.09
N GLU A 182 -37.23 0.26 9.14
CA GLU A 182 -38.46 0.82 9.74
C GLU A 182 -39.02 2.02 8.95
N ASP A 183 -38.16 2.77 8.25
CA ASP A 183 -38.52 3.91 7.39
C ASP A 183 -38.78 3.53 5.91
N ALA A 184 -38.78 2.25 5.56
CA ALA A 184 -39.12 1.82 4.20
C ALA A 184 -40.63 2.01 3.95
N PRO A 185 -41.05 2.73 2.89
CA PRO A 185 -42.46 2.95 2.64
C PRO A 185 -43.15 1.60 2.46
N ALA A 186 -44.20 1.35 3.26
CA ALA A 186 -45.07 0.20 3.10
C ALA A 186 -45.66 0.26 1.68
N SER A 187 -45.24 -0.70 0.85
CA SER A 187 -45.81 -0.94 -0.49
C SER A 187 -47.27 -1.35 -0.38
#